data_AF-A0AAV4DTD5-F1
#
_entry.id   AF-A0AAV4DTD5-F1
#
_cell.length_a   1.000
_cell.length_b   1.000
_cell.length_c   1.000
_cell.angle_alpha   90.00
_cell.angle_beta   90.00
_cell.angle_gamma   90.00
#
_symmetry.space_group_name_H-M   'P 1'
#
loop_
_entity.id
_entity.type
_entity.pdbx_description
1 polymer ?
#
loop_
_entity_poly.entity_id
_entity_poly.type
_entity_poly.pdbx_seq_one_letter_code
_entity_poly.pdbx_strand_id
1 'polypeptide(L)'
;MEESDHEMSDEGESDTETWAGLIPGPDERMEQCKLGGKVLKLPELFLEKKHIFKSVLSLDTWNTALSEDQRKRLESLLPHFPDANDEETEKTLR
;
A
#
# COMPACT_ATOMS: atom_id res chain seq x y z
N MET A 1 -58.79 -36.72 4.64
CA MET A 1 -57.45 -36.68 4.02
C MET A 1 -57.46 -35.45 3.15
N GLU A 2 -57.00 -34.33 3.69
CA GLU A 2 -56.63 -33.15 2.92
C GLU A 2 -55.32 -32.70 3.56
N GLU A 3 -54.23 -33.04 2.88
CA GLU A 3 -52.89 -32.56 3.15
C GLU A 3 -52.83 -31.12 2.58
N SER A 4 -52.40 -30.15 3.38
CA SER A 4 -52.06 -28.83 2.85
C SER A 4 -50.72 -28.39 3.43
N ASP A 5 -49.88 -27.97 2.50
CA ASP A 5 -48.43 -27.88 2.52
C ASP A 5 -47.82 -26.97 3.59
N HIS A 6 -46.66 -27.42 4.09
CA HIS A 6 -45.71 -26.56 4.78
C HIS A 6 -45.11 -25.57 3.77
N GLU A 7 -45.51 -24.30 3.85
CA GLU A 7 -44.74 -23.21 3.24
C GLU A 7 -43.45 -23.04 4.05
N MET A 8 -42.35 -23.53 3.50
CA MET A 8 -41.00 -23.14 3.89
C MET A 8 -40.78 -21.71 3.37
N SER A 9 -40.91 -20.71 4.24
CA SER A 9 -40.47 -19.34 3.91
C SER A 9 -38.94 -19.32 3.92
N ASP A 10 -38.36 -19.59 2.75
CA ASP A 10 -36.95 -19.36 2.43
C ASP A 10 -36.78 -17.90 2.04
N GLU A 11 -36.50 -17.03 3.01
CA GLU A 11 -36.06 -15.66 2.74
C GLU A 11 -35.02 -15.29 3.81
N GLY A 12 -33.96 -16.08 3.88
CA GLY A 12 -32.71 -15.65 4.47
C GLY A 12 -31.96 -14.80 3.46
N GLU A 13 -32.45 -13.59 3.15
CA GLU A 13 -31.66 -12.59 2.46
C GLU A 13 -30.53 -12.18 3.41
N SER A 14 -29.44 -12.94 3.32
CA SER A 14 -28.20 -12.71 4.04
C SER A 14 -27.73 -11.29 3.70
N ASP A 15 -27.76 -10.39 4.69
CA ASP A 15 -27.24 -9.01 4.71
C ASP A 15 -25.74 -8.89 4.35
N THR A 16 -25.15 -9.91 3.75
CA THR A 16 -23.76 -9.98 3.30
C THR A 16 -23.49 -9.14 2.06
N GLU A 17 -24.51 -8.66 1.36
CA GLU A 17 -24.37 -7.83 0.15
C GLU A 17 -24.18 -6.34 0.48
N THR A 18 -24.67 -5.87 1.62
CA THR A 18 -24.75 -4.43 1.96
C THR A 18 -23.38 -3.80 2.24
N TRP A 19 -22.39 -4.57 2.70
CA TRP A 19 -21.05 -4.07 3.00
C TRP A 19 -20.07 -4.18 1.81
N ALA A 20 -20.38 -5.00 0.81
CA ALA A 20 -19.50 -5.24 -0.34
C ALA A 20 -19.29 -4.00 -1.22
N GLY A 21 -20.29 -3.10 -1.27
CA GLY A 21 -20.19 -1.81 -1.97
C GLY A 21 -19.57 -0.67 -1.15
N LEU A 22 -19.23 -0.90 0.13
CA LEU A 22 -18.65 0.13 1.01
C LEU A 22 -17.12 0.05 1.10
N ILE A 23 -16.53 -1.06 0.68
CA ILE A 23 -15.07 -1.20 0.60
C ILE A 23 -14.63 -0.80 -0.81
N PRO A 24 -13.79 0.24 -0.95
CA PRO A 24 -13.26 0.62 -2.25
C PRO A 24 -12.62 -0.60 -2.92
N GLY A 25 -13.00 -0.85 -4.18
CA GLY A 25 -12.34 -1.86 -4.99
C GLY A 25 -10.84 -1.57 -5.10
N PRO A 26 -10.01 -2.57 -5.46
CA PRO A 26 -8.56 -2.37 -5.60
C PRO A 26 -8.18 -1.20 -6.49
N ASP A 27 -9.00 -0.92 -7.51
CA ASP A 27 -8.79 0.16 -8.47
C ASP A 27 -9.24 1.54 -7.96
N GLU A 28 -9.93 1.57 -6.81
CA GLU A 28 -10.50 2.77 -6.18
C GLU A 28 -9.70 3.22 -4.96
N ARG A 29 -8.73 2.41 -4.51
CA ARG A 29 -7.89 2.73 -3.35
C ARG A 29 -6.88 3.82 -3.70
N MET A 30 -6.81 4.82 -2.82
CA MET A 30 -5.93 5.99 -2.96
C MET A 30 -4.99 6.10 -1.76
N GLU A 31 -3.70 6.27 -2.02
CA GLU A 31 -2.66 6.48 -1.02
C GLU A 31 -2.22 7.95 -0.97
N GLN A 32 -1.97 8.45 0.23
CA GLN A 32 -1.43 9.80 0.43
C GLN A 32 0.09 9.81 0.23
N CYS A 33 0.57 10.58 -0.73
CA CYS A 33 1.99 10.70 -1.09
C CYS A 33 2.47 12.14 -0.98
N LYS A 34 3.73 12.36 -0.56
CA LYS A 34 4.38 13.66 -0.60
C LYS A 34 5.32 13.75 -1.82
N LEU A 35 5.03 14.67 -2.73
CA LEU A 35 5.82 14.90 -3.95
C LEU A 35 6.10 16.41 -4.11
N GLY A 36 7.37 16.79 -4.24
CA GLY A 36 7.76 18.20 -4.43
C GLY A 36 7.26 19.14 -3.30
N GLY A 37 7.22 18.65 -2.06
CA GLY A 37 6.73 19.41 -0.90
C GLY A 37 5.21 19.50 -0.76
N LYS A 38 4.44 18.97 -1.72
CA LYS A 38 2.97 18.93 -1.69
C LYS A 38 2.48 17.52 -1.33
N VAL A 39 1.32 17.46 -0.69
CA VAL A 39 0.63 16.20 -0.37
C VAL A 39 -0.42 15.94 -1.45
N LEU A 40 -0.35 14.77 -2.08
CA LEU A 40 -1.22 14.32 -3.17
C LEU A 40 -1.87 12.99 -2.79
N LYS A 41 -2.99 12.65 -3.44
CA LYS A 41 -3.58 11.31 -3.39
C LYS A 41 -3.30 10.61 -4.72
N LEU A 42 -2.65 9.45 -4.68
CA LEU A 42 -2.32 8.64 -5.85
C LEU A 42 -3.06 7.31 -5.78
N PRO A 43 -3.53 6.75 -6.91
CA PRO A 43 -4.05 5.39 -6.92
C PRO A 43 -2.98 4.40 -6.46
N GLU A 44 -3.33 3.50 -5.54
CA GLU A 44 -2.39 2.52 -4.97
C GLU A 44 -1.76 1.62 -6.04
N LEU A 45 -2.55 1.29 -7.07
CA LEU A 45 -2.12 0.52 -8.25
C LEU A 45 -0.91 1.11 -8.99
N PHE A 46 -0.59 2.39 -8.79
CA PHE A 46 0.58 2.98 -9.43
C PHE A 46 1.88 2.33 -8.94
N LEU A 47 1.92 1.87 -7.69
CA LEU A 47 3.09 1.16 -7.16
C LEU A 47 3.18 -0.29 -7.66
N GLU A 48 2.08 -0.89 -8.15
CA GLU A 48 2.11 -2.22 -8.79
C GLU A 48 2.81 -2.18 -10.16
N LYS A 49 2.83 -1.01 -10.80
CA LYS A 49 3.52 -0.82 -12.08
C LYS A 49 5.01 -0.74 -11.85
N LYS A 50 5.72 -1.84 -12.14
CA LYS A 50 7.19 -1.98 -11.99
C LYS A 50 8.01 -0.77 -12.44
N HIS A 51 7.67 -0.15 -13.57
CA HIS A 51 8.41 1.00 -14.08
C HIS A 51 8.21 2.26 -13.22
N ILE A 52 7.00 2.48 -12.70
CA ILE A 52 6.70 3.57 -11.76
C ILE A 52 7.41 3.30 -10.44
N PHE A 53 7.24 2.10 -9.88
CA PHE A 53 7.89 1.71 -8.63
C PHE A 53 9.41 1.89 -8.66
N LYS A 54 10.08 1.44 -9.74
CA LYS A 54 11.52 1.64 -9.93
C LYS A 54 11.93 3.10 -10.10
N SER A 55 11.07 3.94 -10.69
CA SER A 55 11.36 5.37 -10.82
C SER A 55 11.31 6.09 -9.46
N VAL A 56 10.39 5.67 -8.59
CA VAL A 56 10.21 6.22 -7.24
C VAL A 56 11.28 5.69 -6.28
N LEU A 57 11.59 4.39 -6.30
CA LEU A 57 12.69 3.83 -5.52
C LEU A 57 14.02 3.97 -6.26
N SER A 58 14.45 5.22 -6.41
CA SER A 58 15.68 5.59 -7.09
C SER A 58 16.62 6.39 -6.18
N LEU A 59 17.91 6.37 -6.52
CA LEU A 59 18.92 7.17 -5.84
C LEU A 59 18.63 8.68 -5.97
N ASP A 60 17.97 9.09 -7.06
CA ASP A 60 17.51 10.47 -7.22
C ASP A 60 16.47 10.83 -6.14
N THR A 61 15.45 9.98 -5.96
CA THR A 61 14.44 10.21 -4.90
C THR A 61 15.08 10.21 -3.51
N TRP A 62 16.04 9.32 -3.26
CA TRP A 62 16.81 9.31 -2.02
C TRP A 62 17.48 10.66 -1.77
N ASN A 63 18.16 11.21 -2.78
CA ASN A 63 18.97 12.43 -2.66
C ASN A 63 18.20 13.75 -2.80
N THR A 64 17.05 13.79 -3.45
CA THR A 64 16.33 15.04 -3.77
C THR A 64 14.99 15.18 -3.04
N ALA A 65 14.29 14.07 -2.78
CA ALA A 65 12.93 14.11 -2.23
C ALA A 65 12.88 13.94 -0.70
N LEU A 66 13.85 13.23 -0.12
CA LEU A 66 13.89 12.96 1.31
C LEU A 66 14.73 14.00 2.08
N SER A 67 14.25 14.43 3.24
CA SER A 67 15.03 15.21 4.19
C SER A 67 16.02 14.33 4.96
N GLU A 68 17.03 14.94 5.58
CA GLU A 68 18.05 14.21 6.36
C GLU A 68 17.45 13.33 7.46
N ASP A 69 16.47 13.84 8.22
CA ASP A 69 15.80 13.04 9.27
C ASP A 69 15.06 11.82 8.70
N GLN A 70 14.48 11.95 7.51
CA GLN A 70 13.81 10.82 6.84
C GLN A 70 14.83 9.80 6.35
N ARG A 71 15.98 10.24 5.82
CA ARG A 71 17.07 9.34 5.42
C ARG A 71 17.63 8.58 6.61
N LYS A 72 17.97 9.28 7.72
CA LYS A 72 18.43 8.65 8.96
C LYS A 72 17.44 7.61 9.49
N ARG A 73 16.14 7.92 9.44
CA ARG A 73 15.10 6.96 9.82
C ARG A 73 15.10 5.74 8.91
N LEU A 74 15.19 5.91 7.59
CA LEU A 74 15.23 4.80 6.64
C LEU A 74 16.52 3.97 6.76
N GLU A 75 17.67 4.62 6.98
CA GLU A 75 18.95 3.95 7.27
C GLU A 75 18.86 3.09 8.53
N SER A 76 18.13 3.52 9.56
CA SER A 76 17.92 2.71 10.77
C SER A 76 17.09 1.44 10.55
N LEU A 77 16.39 1.34 9.41
CA LEU A 77 15.67 0.12 9.00
C LEU A 77 16.55 -0.83 8.20
N LEU A 78 17.74 -0.40 7.77
CA LEU A 78 18.69 -1.26 7.09
C LEU A 78 19.32 -2.24 8.08
N PRO A 79 19.73 -3.43 7.62
CA PRO A 79 20.46 -4.36 8.46
C PRO A 79 21.73 -3.70 9.00
N HIS A 80 22.00 -3.92 10.28
CA HIS A 80 23.25 -3.47 10.90
C HIS A 80 24.39 -4.38 10.46
N PHE A 81 25.43 -3.81 9.83
CA PHE A 81 26.60 -4.59 9.41
C PHE A 81 27.70 -4.50 10.49
N PRO A 82 28.16 -5.65 11.03
CA PRO A 82 29.00 -5.68 12.22
C PRO A 82 30.41 -5.09 12.03
N ASP A 83 30.97 -5.15 10.83
CA ASP A 83 32.38 -4.75 10.59
C ASP A 83 32.53 -3.42 9.83
N ALA A 84 31.55 -3.03 9.02
CA ALA A 84 31.64 -1.85 8.15
C ALA A 84 30.24 -1.25 7.86
N ASN A 85 29.51 -0.89 8.92
CA ASN A 85 28.13 -0.40 8.82
C ASN A 85 27.94 0.70 7.77
N ASP A 86 28.80 1.72 7.75
CA ASP A 86 28.62 2.87 6.86
C ASP A 86 28.95 2.53 5.40
N GLU A 87 30.02 1.75 5.16
CA GLU A 87 30.43 1.34 3.81
C GLU A 87 29.46 0.33 3.19
N GLU A 88 28.99 -0.64 3.98
CA GLU A 88 28.02 -1.64 3.54
C GLU A 88 26.61 -1.05 3.37
N THR A 89 26.26 -0.04 4.18
CA THR A 89 25.03 0.75 3.97
C THR A 89 25.11 1.53 2.67
N GLU A 90 26.23 2.20 2.39
CA GLU A 90 26.40 2.94 1.13
C GLU A 90 26.37 2.01 -0.08
N LYS A 91 26.99 0.81 0.00
CA LYS A 91 26.88 -0.22 -1.04
C LYS A 91 25.46 -0.72 -1.24
N THR A 92 24.69 -0.90 -0.16
CA THR A 92 23.31 -1.38 -0.23
C THR A 92 22.37 -0.36 -0.90
N LEU A 93 22.69 0.93 -0.80
CA LEU A 93 21.90 2.01 -1.41
C LEU A 93 22.21 2.25 -2.90
N ARG A 94 23.32 1.72 -3.43
CA ARG A 94 23.76 1.86 -4.83
C ARG A 94 23.31 0.70 -5.71
#